data_AF-A0AAI8ZVC4-F1
#
_entry.id   AF-A0AAI8ZVC4-F1
#
_cell.length_a   1.000
_cell.length_b   1.000
_cell.length_c   1.000
_cell.angle_alpha   90.00
_cell.angle_beta   90.00
_cell.angle_gamma   90.00
#
_symmetry.space_group_name_H-M   'P 1'
#
loop_
_entity.id
_entity.type
_entity.pdbx_description
1 polymer ?
#
loop_
_entity_poly.entity_id
_entity_poly.type
_entity_poly.pdbx_seq_one_letter_code
_entity_poly.pdbx_strand_id
1 'polypeptide(L)'
;MSTGGIGVTLGSNSTKMTDTGQSISNVGSTVGSVLGNVNMTAGKDLTVKGSDVLAGKDISLTGQNVAIVAAENKSSQTHIVEQKSSGLTLALSGAVGSALNTAVTAAKDASEESNGRLAALKGVKATLGGVQATR
;
A
#
# COMPACT_ATOMS: atom_id res chain seq x y z
N MET A 1 0.31 8.56 19.89
CA MET A 1 0.30 10.04 19.84
C MET A 1 -0.47 10.52 21.06
N SER A 2 0.24 10.99 22.09
CA SER A 2 -0.36 11.56 23.30
C SER A 2 -0.57 13.05 23.04
N THR A 3 -1.81 13.45 22.78
CA THR A 3 -2.15 14.87 22.61
C THR A 3 -2.45 15.46 23.98
N GLY A 4 -1.66 16.46 24.39
CA GLY A 4 -1.75 17.12 25.68
C GLY A 4 -3.06 17.86 25.92
N GLY A 5 -4.04 17.13 26.45
CA GLY A 5 -5.31 17.61 27.01
C GLY A 5 -6.00 16.44 27.72
N ILE A 6 -6.72 16.69 28.81
CA ILE A 6 -7.41 15.62 29.55
C ILE A 6 -8.52 15.05 28.65
N GLY A 7 -8.24 13.91 28.02
CA GLY A 7 -9.18 13.18 27.19
C GLY A 7 -8.88 11.69 27.23
N VAL A 8 -9.91 10.88 27.42
CA VAL A 8 -9.81 9.42 27.38
C VAL A 8 -10.15 8.97 25.96
N THR A 9 -9.18 8.35 25.29
CA THR A 9 -9.36 7.79 23.94
C THR A 9 -9.42 6.28 24.06
N LEU A 10 -10.54 5.69 23.67
CA LEU A 10 -10.70 4.25 23.62
C LEU A 10 -10.83 3.82 22.16
N GLY A 11 -9.78 3.20 21.64
CA GLY A 11 -9.75 2.71 20.27
C GLY A 11 -8.90 1.46 20.13
N SER A 12 -9.21 0.68 19.10
CA SER A 12 -8.46 -0.49 18.67
C SER A 12 -7.78 -0.18 17.34
N ASN A 13 -6.50 -0.54 17.24
CA ASN A 13 -5.77 -0.56 15.98
C ASN A 13 -5.38 -2.01 15.71
N SER A 14 -5.77 -2.54 14.55
CA SER A 14 -5.45 -3.89 14.12
C SER A 14 -4.70 -3.80 12.79
N THR A 15 -3.45 -4.27 12.80
CA THR A 15 -2.62 -4.39 11.60
C THR A 15 -2.45 -5.87 11.32
N LYS A 16 -2.90 -6.33 10.15
CA LYS A 16 -2.71 -7.70 9.69
C LYS A 16 -1.80 -7.69 8.47
N MET A 17 -0.71 -8.44 8.55
CA MET A 17 0.24 -8.63 7.46
C MET A 17 0.09 -10.07 6.96
N THR A 18 -0.03 -10.25 5.64
CA THR A 18 -0.02 -11.57 4.99
C THR A 18 1.04 -11.57 3.93
N ASP A 19 2.08 -12.37 4.17
CA ASP A 19 3.16 -12.65 3.24
C ASP A 19 2.92 -14.03 2.62
N THR A 20 2.84 -14.09 1.30
CA THR A 20 2.75 -15.35 0.56
C THR A 20 3.80 -15.37 -0.53
N GLY A 21 4.83 -16.19 -0.32
CA GLY A 21 5.89 -16.43 -1.28
C GLY A 21 5.76 -17.80 -1.91
N GLN A 22 5.86 -17.88 -3.24
CA GLN A 22 5.99 -19.12 -3.99
C GLN A 22 7.26 -19.05 -4.83
N SER A 23 8.14 -20.04 -4.71
CA SER A 23 9.35 -20.13 -5.53
C SER A 23 9.47 -21.53 -6.14
N ILE A 24 9.65 -21.57 -7.45
CA ILE A 24 9.91 -22.76 -8.26
C ILE A 24 11.33 -22.63 -8.79
N SER A 25 12.18 -23.59 -8.44
CA SER A 25 13.55 -23.71 -8.92
C SER A 25 13.70 -25.00 -9.71
N ASN A 26 14.26 -24.89 -10.90
CA ASN A 26 14.56 -25.99 -11.80
C ASN A 26 16.07 -26.23 -11.80
N VAL A 27 16.46 -27.48 -11.55
CA VAL A 27 17.85 -27.90 -11.59
C VAL A 27 18.09 -28.70 -12.87
N GLY A 28 19.01 -28.21 -13.70
CA GLY A 28 19.46 -28.88 -14.91
C GLY A 28 20.37 -30.07 -14.64
N SER A 29 20.49 -30.96 -15.62
CA SER A 29 21.52 -32.01 -15.62
C SER A 29 22.57 -31.72 -16.69
N THR A 30 23.81 -32.14 -16.47
CA THR A 30 24.88 -32.06 -17.48
C THR A 30 25.11 -33.44 -18.08
N VAL A 31 24.95 -33.57 -19.39
CA VAL A 31 25.23 -34.81 -20.14
C VAL A 31 26.42 -34.55 -21.05
N GLY A 32 27.51 -35.27 -20.86
CA GLY A 32 28.69 -34.98 -21.66
C GLY A 32 29.80 -36.01 -21.65
N SER A 33 30.72 -35.83 -22.59
CA SER A 33 31.92 -36.66 -22.76
C SER A 33 33.15 -35.75 -22.81
N VAL A 34 34.13 -35.97 -21.93
CA VAL A 34 35.27 -35.04 -21.75
C VAL A 34 36.30 -35.12 -22.88
N LEU A 35 36.51 -36.31 -23.46
CA LEU A 35 37.54 -36.56 -24.48
C LEU A 35 36.95 -37.12 -25.79
N GLY A 36 35.64 -37.24 -25.85
CA GLY A 36 34.95 -37.93 -26.94
C GLY A 36 33.68 -37.20 -27.38
N ASN A 37 32.90 -37.91 -28.18
CA ASN A 37 31.68 -37.40 -28.76
C ASN A 37 30.48 -37.68 -27.84
N VAL A 38 29.45 -36.87 -27.96
CA VAL A 38 28.12 -37.15 -27.40
C VAL A 38 27.19 -37.46 -28.56
N ASN A 39 26.62 -38.66 -28.59
CA ASN A 39 25.61 -39.04 -29.58
C ASN A 39 24.30 -39.36 -28.88
N MET A 40 23.27 -38.58 -29.18
CA MET A 40 21.95 -38.65 -28.54
C MET A 40 20.92 -38.91 -29.63
N THR A 41 20.30 -40.09 -29.60
CA THR A 41 19.37 -40.55 -30.65
C THR A 41 18.01 -40.85 -30.04
N ALA A 42 16.96 -40.22 -30.55
CA ALA A 42 15.57 -40.45 -30.19
C ALA A 42 14.77 -40.86 -31.43
N GLY A 43 13.86 -41.82 -31.29
CA GLY A 43 13.06 -42.31 -32.40
C GLY A 43 12.05 -41.28 -32.94
N LYS A 44 11.54 -40.38 -32.09
CA LYS A 44 10.61 -39.30 -32.44
C LYS A 44 11.09 -37.97 -31.88
N ASP A 45 10.88 -37.72 -30.60
CA ASP A 45 11.14 -36.42 -29.98
C ASP A 45 12.38 -36.50 -29.07
N LEU A 46 13.37 -35.66 -29.34
CA LEU A 46 14.51 -35.42 -28.47
C LEU A 46 14.34 -34.06 -27.81
N THR A 47 14.19 -34.01 -26.48
CA THR A 47 14.05 -32.75 -25.74
C THR A 47 15.15 -32.58 -24.70
N VAL A 48 15.89 -31.49 -24.79
CA VAL A 48 16.88 -31.05 -23.78
C VAL A 48 16.29 -29.83 -23.08
N LYS A 49 15.86 -30.00 -21.82
CA LYS A 49 15.21 -28.93 -21.05
C LYS A 49 16.05 -28.47 -19.87
N GLY A 50 16.51 -27.22 -19.90
CA GLY A 50 17.30 -26.60 -18.84
C GLY A 50 18.54 -27.40 -18.45
N SER A 51 19.07 -28.20 -19.38
CA SER A 51 20.17 -29.13 -19.19
C SER A 51 21.33 -28.75 -20.10
N ASP A 52 22.54 -29.06 -19.66
CA ASP A 52 23.76 -28.80 -20.41
C ASP A 52 24.20 -30.04 -21.17
N VAL A 53 24.65 -29.87 -22.42
CA VAL A 53 25.23 -30.95 -23.23
C VAL A 53 26.63 -30.56 -23.67
N LEU A 54 27.64 -31.35 -23.29
CA LEU A 54 29.05 -31.04 -23.53
C LEU A 54 29.78 -32.22 -24.18
N ALA A 55 30.47 -32.00 -25.30
CA ALA A 55 31.41 -32.98 -25.84
C ALA A 55 32.81 -32.36 -25.94
N GLY A 56 33.84 -33.16 -25.65
CA GLY A 56 35.23 -32.81 -25.88
C GLY A 56 35.61 -32.82 -27.37
N LYS A 57 34.75 -33.40 -28.21
CA LYS A 57 34.83 -33.37 -29.67
C LYS A 57 33.46 -32.96 -30.24
N ASP A 58 32.67 -33.92 -30.72
CA ASP A 58 31.43 -33.63 -31.44
C ASP A 58 30.17 -33.95 -30.65
N ILE A 59 29.10 -33.18 -30.85
CA ILE A 59 27.75 -33.46 -30.35
C ILE A 59 26.85 -33.78 -31.55
N SER A 60 26.27 -34.98 -31.57
CA SER A 60 25.26 -35.38 -32.56
C SER A 60 23.91 -35.64 -31.88
N LEU A 61 22.88 -34.92 -32.30
CA LEU A 61 21.50 -35.08 -31.84
C LEU A 61 20.66 -35.57 -33.02
N THR A 62 20.03 -36.73 -32.90
CA THR A 62 19.19 -37.31 -33.95
C THR A 62 17.80 -37.59 -33.40
N GLY A 63 16.78 -37.05 -34.06
CA GLY A 63 15.37 -37.29 -33.75
C GLY A 63 14.50 -36.75 -34.87
N GLN A 64 13.24 -37.22 -34.96
CA GLN A 64 12.27 -36.62 -35.89
C GLN A 64 11.97 -35.17 -35.51
N ASN A 65 11.91 -34.89 -34.20
CA ASN A 65 11.82 -33.54 -33.64
C ASN A 65 12.90 -33.36 -32.57
N VAL A 66 13.59 -32.23 -32.60
CA VAL A 66 14.61 -31.88 -31.61
C VAL A 66 14.24 -30.54 -30.97
N ALA A 67 14.03 -30.54 -29.66
CA ALA A 67 13.68 -29.36 -28.88
C ALA A 67 14.75 -29.08 -27.82
N ILE A 68 15.32 -27.88 -27.84
CA ILE A 68 16.23 -27.41 -26.79
C ILE A 68 15.54 -26.22 -26.14
N VAL A 69 15.16 -26.38 -24.88
CA VAL A 69 14.30 -25.43 -24.18
C VAL A 69 14.90 -25.05 -22.84
N ALA A 70 14.75 -23.79 -22.43
CA ALA A 70 15.18 -23.37 -21.11
C ALA A 70 14.25 -23.94 -20.02
N ALA A 71 14.78 -24.14 -18.82
CA ALA A 71 13.94 -24.31 -17.63
C ALA A 71 13.72 -22.95 -16.97
N GLU A 72 12.47 -22.62 -16.67
CA GLU A 72 12.09 -21.32 -16.12
C GLU A 72 11.88 -21.43 -14.61
N ASN A 73 12.68 -20.69 -13.85
CA ASN A 73 12.46 -20.50 -12.42
C ASN A 73 11.36 -19.44 -12.23
N LYS A 74 10.39 -19.70 -11.35
CA LYS A 74 9.35 -18.71 -11.00
C LYS A 74 9.52 -18.30 -9.56
N SER A 75 9.46 -17.00 -9.29
CA SER A 75 9.32 -16.48 -7.93
C SER A 75 8.17 -15.49 -7.91
N SER A 76 7.21 -15.71 -7.00
CA SER A 76 6.06 -14.85 -6.79
C SER A 76 6.01 -14.50 -5.32
N GLN A 77 5.85 -13.21 -5.02
CA GLN A 77 5.74 -12.70 -3.66
C GLN A 77 4.51 -11.80 -3.58
N THR A 78 3.63 -12.10 -2.64
CA THR A 78 2.41 -11.34 -2.37
C THR A 78 2.53 -10.77 -0.96
N HIS A 79 2.46 -9.44 -0.87
CA HIS A 79 2.51 -8.69 0.39
C HIS A 79 1.19 -7.94 0.60
N ILE A 80 0.39 -8.35 1.57
CA ILE A 80 -0.89 -7.73 1.90
C ILE A 80 -0.80 -7.12 3.30
N VAL A 81 -1.09 -5.82 3.40
CA VAL A 81 -1.15 -5.09 4.67
C VAL A 81 -2.57 -4.56 4.85
N GLU A 82 -3.30 -5.12 5.82
CA GLU A 82 -4.62 -4.63 6.22
C GLU A 82 -4.48 -3.83 7.52
N GLN A 83 -4.89 -2.56 7.50
CA GLN A 83 -4.92 -1.69 8.67
C GLN A 83 -6.37 -1.33 9.01
N LYS A 84 -6.79 -1.64 10.23
CA LYS A 84 -8.10 -1.26 10.78
C LYS A 84 -7.89 -0.39 12.00
N SER A 85 -8.32 0.85 11.93
CA SER A 85 -8.36 1.77 13.07
C SER A 85 -9.82 2.03 13.43
N SER A 86 -10.17 1.82 14.70
CA SER A 86 -11.46 2.20 15.28
C SER A 86 -11.19 2.90 16.61
N GLY A 87 -11.86 4.01 16.89
CA GLY A 87 -11.68 4.70 18.17
C GLY A 87 -12.73 5.76 18.46
N LEU A 88 -13.09 5.85 19.74
CA LEU A 88 -13.96 6.86 20.31
C LEU A 88 -13.13 7.71 21.29
N THR A 89 -13.08 9.01 21.05
CA THR A 89 -12.35 9.96 21.91
C THR A 89 -13.34 10.76 22.73
N LEU A 90 -13.29 10.64 24.06
CA LEU A 90 -14.01 11.51 24.98
C LEU A 90 -13.02 12.51 25.59
N ALA A 91 -13.01 13.73 25.07
CA ALA A 91 -12.23 14.83 25.65
C ALA A 91 -13.08 15.58 26.68
N LEU A 92 -12.48 15.95 27.82
CA LEU A 92 -13.12 16.80 28.85
C LEU A 92 -13.43 18.22 28.33
N SER A 93 -12.95 18.56 27.14
CA SER A 93 -13.25 19.77 26.38
C SER A 93 -14.01 19.50 25.08
N GLY A 94 -14.69 18.35 24.97
CA GLY A 94 -15.40 17.89 23.78
C GLY A 94 -16.18 19.02 23.10
N ALA A 95 -16.01 19.13 21.78
CA ALA A 95 -16.64 20.12 20.93
C ALA A 95 -18.17 19.94 20.90
N VAL A 96 -18.83 20.41 21.96
CA VAL A 96 -20.26 20.76 22.01
C VAL A 96 -20.37 21.98 22.95
N GLY A 97 -19.76 23.10 22.57
CA GLY A 97 -19.84 24.28 23.46
C GLY A 97 -19.30 25.61 22.97
N SER A 98 -18.44 25.70 21.95
CA SER A 98 -17.85 27.00 21.58
C SER A 98 -18.66 27.81 20.57
N ALA A 99 -19.70 27.26 19.93
CA ALA A 99 -20.53 28.01 18.99
C ALA A 99 -21.70 28.78 19.63
N LEU A 100 -22.16 28.39 20.83
CA LEU A 100 -23.36 28.97 21.44
C LEU A 100 -23.08 30.23 22.28
N ASN A 101 -21.88 30.37 22.86
CA ASN A 101 -21.58 31.50 23.74
C ASN A 101 -21.34 32.81 22.98
N THR A 102 -20.86 32.74 21.73
CA THR A 102 -20.57 33.94 20.92
C THR A 102 -21.85 34.59 20.38
N ALA A 103 -22.88 33.80 20.02
CA ALA A 103 -24.13 34.33 19.48
C ALA A 103 -24.98 35.03 20.56
N VAL A 104 -25.06 34.46 21.76
CA VAL A 104 -25.84 35.04 22.87
C VAL A 104 -25.16 36.29 23.42
N THR A 105 -23.83 36.31 23.51
CA THR A 105 -23.08 37.49 23.99
C THR A 105 -23.17 38.65 22.99
N ALA A 106 -23.04 38.39 21.68
CA ALA A 106 -23.20 39.43 20.66
C ALA A 106 -24.63 39.99 20.61
N ALA A 107 -25.65 39.16 20.88
CA ALA A 107 -27.04 39.61 20.96
C ALA A 107 -27.33 40.42 22.24
N LYS A 108 -26.71 40.04 23.37
CA LYS A 108 -26.89 40.73 24.66
C LYS A 108 -26.18 42.09 24.69
N ASP A 109 -24.96 42.18 24.16
CA ASP A 109 -24.23 43.44 23.99
C ASP A 109 -24.94 44.39 23.01
N ALA A 110 -25.57 43.85 21.95
CA ALA A 110 -26.39 44.63 21.03
C ALA A 110 -27.72 45.11 21.64
N SER A 111 -28.23 44.41 22.65
CA SER A 111 -29.46 44.78 23.38
C SER A 111 -29.19 45.82 24.49
N GLU A 112 -27.99 45.84 25.08
CA GLU A 112 -27.61 46.83 26.10
C GLU A 112 -27.11 48.17 25.50
N GLU A 113 -26.57 48.17 24.28
CA GLU A 113 -26.02 49.37 23.64
C GLU A 113 -27.10 50.15 22.84
N SER A 114 -27.94 50.90 23.56
CA SER A 114 -28.96 51.83 23.03
C SER A 114 -28.36 53.07 22.33
N ASN A 115 -27.61 52.86 21.25
CA ASN A 115 -27.21 53.92 20.34
C ASN A 115 -27.27 53.40 18.89
N GLY A 116 -28.40 53.67 18.23
CA GLY A 116 -28.79 53.09 16.94
C GLY A 116 -27.85 53.32 15.74
N ARG A 117 -26.71 53.99 15.92
CA ARG A 117 -25.68 54.18 14.88
C ARG A 117 -24.50 53.20 15.00
N LEU A 118 -24.22 52.67 16.19
CA LEU A 118 -23.09 51.75 16.40
C LEU A 118 -23.45 50.29 16.04
N ALA A 119 -24.70 49.91 16.27
CA ALA A 119 -25.24 48.59 15.90
C ALA A 119 -25.18 48.32 14.39
N ALA A 120 -25.42 49.35 13.57
CA ALA A 120 -25.38 49.24 12.10
C ALA A 120 -23.97 48.96 11.56
N LEU A 121 -22.93 49.53 12.19
CA LEU A 121 -21.53 49.30 11.80
C LEU A 121 -20.99 47.93 12.27
N LYS A 122 -21.49 47.39 13.39
CA LYS A 122 -21.12 46.05 13.90
C LYS A 122 -21.72 44.92 13.05
N GLY A 123 -22.93 45.10 12.51
CA GLY A 123 -23.56 44.12 11.59
C GLY A 123 -22.81 43.91 10.28
N VAL A 124 -22.17 44.96 9.75
CA VAL A 124 -21.38 44.89 8.49
C VAL A 124 -19.98 44.28 8.72
N LYS A 125 -19.41 44.40 9.93
CA LYS A 125 -18.08 43.84 10.22
C LYS A 125 -18.11 42.32 10.42
N ALA A 126 -19.22 41.76 10.91
CA ALA A 126 -19.40 40.32 11.09
C ALA A 126 -19.49 39.55 9.77
N THR A 127 -19.91 40.20 8.68
CA THR A 127 -20.05 39.56 7.36
C THR A 127 -18.76 39.59 6.52
N LEU A 128 -17.84 40.51 6.81
CA LEU A 128 -16.56 40.64 6.08
C LEU A 128 -15.42 39.76 6.65
N GLY A 129 -15.58 39.19 7.86
CA GLY A 129 -14.59 38.30 8.48
C GLY A 129 -14.67 36.83 8.07
N GLY A 130 -15.74 36.41 7.37
CA GLY A 130 -16.01 35.00 7.05
C GLY A 130 -15.36 34.45 5.78
N VAL A 131 -14.65 35.27 4.99
CA VAL A 131 -14.20 34.87 3.63
C VAL A 131 -12.69 34.64 3.52
N GLN A 132 -11.88 34.87 4.56
CA GLN A 132 -10.43 34.65 4.50
C GLN A 132 -9.91 33.40 5.24
N ALA A 133 -10.78 32.52 5.73
CA ALA A 133 -10.36 31.31 6.46
C ALA A 133 -10.41 30.00 5.64
N THR A 134 -10.48 30.08 4.30
CA THR A 134 -10.50 28.91 3.41
C THR A 134 -9.59 29.03 2.18
N ARG A 135 -8.36 29.54 2.37
CA ARG A 135 -7.28 29.28 1.40
C ARG A 135 -5.99 28.88 2.07
#